data_AF-A0A066WHF1-F1
#
_entry.id   AF-A0A066WHF1-F1
#
_cell.length_a   1.000
_cell.length_b   1.000
_cell.length_c   1.000
_cell.angle_alpha   90.00
_cell.angle_beta   90.00
_cell.angle_gamma   90.00
#
_symmetry.space_group_name_H-M   'P 1'
#
loop_
_entity.id
_entity.type
_entity.pdbx_description
1 polymer ?
#
loop_
_entity_poly.entity_id
_entity_poly.type
_entity_poly.pdbx_seq_one_letter_code
_entity_poly.pdbx_strand_id
1 'polypeptide(L)'
;PVGWQNIVPYTSKLHERLPSTDVPPADGKRYLTQVYDVFKGVLDAQGHQSITINNQRNSKDKIYGYSAFSGQRGIRTGPMGTCLQIAFVRPNFELLTYTKVLAVARNGSTVTSVYTNNTAVGSNGLVMALS
;
A
#
# COMPACT_ATOMS: atom_id res chain seq x y z
N PRO A 1 -15.84 12.99 -3.83
CA PRO A 1 -17.15 12.66 -4.45
C PRO A 1 -18.17 12.28 -3.39
N VAL A 2 -19.46 12.47 -3.66
CA VAL A 2 -20.53 11.92 -2.81
C VAL A 2 -20.38 10.40 -2.72
N GLY A 3 -20.49 9.85 -1.51
CA GLY A 3 -20.29 8.42 -1.20
C GLY A 3 -18.88 8.04 -0.73
N TRP A 4 -17.91 8.96 -0.77
CA TRP A 4 -16.52 8.70 -0.36
C TRP A 4 -16.11 9.42 0.92
N GLN A 5 -17.04 10.13 1.58
CA GLN A 5 -16.74 10.91 2.76
C GLN A 5 -16.39 10.04 3.98
N ASN A 6 -17.06 8.89 4.15
CA ASN A 6 -16.78 7.98 5.26
C ASN A 6 -15.75 6.91 4.87
N ILE A 7 -14.47 7.24 4.98
CA ILE A 7 -13.38 6.31 4.70
C ILE A 7 -12.99 5.43 5.90
N VAL A 8 -13.50 5.72 7.10
CA VAL A 8 -13.04 5.13 8.36
C VAL A 8 -13.03 3.59 8.32
N PRO A 9 -14.12 2.91 7.88
CA PRO A 9 -14.13 1.45 7.84
C PRO A 9 -13.05 0.84 6.94
N TYR A 10 -12.69 1.52 5.85
CA TYR A 10 -11.68 1.06 4.90
C TYR A 10 -10.27 1.31 5.42
N THR A 11 -10.03 2.48 6.03
CA THR A 11 -8.73 2.79 6.64
C THR A 11 -8.45 1.91 7.86
N SER A 12 -9.46 1.52 8.63
CA SER A 12 -9.27 0.58 9.75
C SER A 12 -8.82 -0.80 9.26
N LYS A 13 -9.44 -1.34 8.20
CA LYS A 13 -9.00 -2.60 7.58
C LYS A 13 -7.59 -2.52 7.01
N LEU A 14 -7.20 -1.36 6.47
CA LEU A 14 -5.83 -1.11 6.02
C LEU A 14 -4.85 -1.16 7.19
N HIS A 15 -5.12 -0.45 8.28
CA HIS A 15 -4.23 -0.41 9.45
C HIS A 15 -4.12 -1.75 10.18
N GLU A 16 -5.19 -2.54 10.18
CA GLU A 16 -5.18 -3.90 10.73
C GLU A 16 -4.20 -4.81 9.97
N ARG A 17 -4.17 -4.72 8.63
CA ARG A 17 -3.27 -5.52 7.80
C ARG A 17 -1.86 -4.94 7.74
N LEU A 18 -1.76 -3.62 7.67
CA LEU A 18 -0.54 -2.85 7.46
C LEU A 18 -0.43 -1.75 8.52
N PRO A 19 -0.12 -2.11 9.77
CA PRO A 19 0.19 -1.14 10.81
C PRO A 19 1.39 -0.27 10.39
N SER A 20 1.30 1.01 10.75
CA SER A 20 2.40 1.95 10.61
C SER A 20 3.48 1.69 11.66
N THR A 21 4.75 1.86 11.28
CA THR A 21 5.87 1.97 12.21
C THR A 21 6.78 3.12 11.78
N ASP A 22 7.20 3.93 12.73
CA ASP A 22 8.28 4.92 12.53
C ASP A 22 9.64 4.39 13.09
N VAL A 23 9.67 3.11 13.46
CA VAL A 23 10.87 2.33 13.82
C VAL A 23 10.86 0.99 13.06
N PRO A 24 11.20 0.99 11.76
CA PRO A 24 11.11 -0.22 10.94
C PRO A 24 12.05 -1.37 11.33
N PRO A 25 13.31 -1.12 11.76
CA PRO A 25 14.23 -2.19 12.14
C PRO A 25 13.66 -3.11 13.23
N ALA A 26 13.98 -4.40 13.12
CA ALA A 26 13.44 -5.42 14.02
C ALA A 26 13.94 -5.28 15.48
N ASP A 27 15.06 -4.59 15.70
CA ASP A 27 15.63 -4.32 17.02
C ASP A 27 15.04 -3.10 17.73
N GLY A 28 14.07 -2.42 17.11
CA GLY A 28 13.39 -1.27 17.71
C GLY A 28 14.27 -0.02 17.81
N LYS A 29 15.37 0.06 17.05
CA LYS A 29 16.23 1.26 17.02
C LYS A 29 16.09 2.03 15.72
N ARG A 30 16.31 3.34 15.82
CA ARG A 30 16.47 4.22 14.65
C ARG A 30 17.95 4.43 14.38
N TYR A 31 18.30 4.48 13.11
CA TYR A 31 19.68 4.61 12.64
C TYR A 31 19.81 5.85 11.77
N LEU A 32 21.03 6.40 11.73
CA LEU A 32 21.37 7.55 10.90
C LEU A 32 20.42 8.75 11.12
N THR A 33 20.11 9.05 12.39
CA THR A 33 19.15 10.10 12.78
C THR A 33 19.72 11.51 12.73
N GLN A 34 20.98 11.70 12.35
CA GLN A 34 21.67 13.00 12.48
C GLN A 34 20.93 14.14 11.77
N VAL A 35 20.33 13.86 10.60
CA VAL A 35 19.52 14.85 9.88
C VAL A 35 18.25 15.21 10.67
N TYR A 36 17.57 14.21 11.23
CA TYR A 36 16.42 14.45 12.11
C TYR A 36 16.81 15.30 13.31
N ASP A 37 17.94 14.99 13.96
CA ASP A 37 18.41 15.68 15.16
C ASP A 37 18.78 17.15 14.89
N VAL A 38 19.40 17.45 13.73
CA VAL A 38 19.69 18.82 13.30
C VAL A 38 18.40 19.61 13.04
N PHE A 39 17.47 19.05 12.27
CA PHE A 39 16.23 19.75 11.92
C PHE A 39 15.27 19.86 13.09
N LYS A 40 15.30 18.92 14.04
CA LYS A 40 14.55 19.01 15.30
C LYS A 40 14.74 20.37 15.97
N GLY A 41 15.99 20.81 16.17
CA GLY A 41 16.26 22.09 16.83
C GLY A 41 15.71 23.29 16.06
N VAL A 42 15.83 23.28 14.73
CA VAL A 42 15.29 24.35 13.87
C VAL A 42 13.77 24.41 13.93
N LEU A 43 13.11 23.26 13.85
CA LEU A 43 11.65 23.15 13.84
C LEU A 43 11.05 23.47 15.21
N ASP A 44 11.70 23.02 16.29
CA ASP A 44 11.31 23.37 17.67
C ASP A 44 11.38 24.89 17.88
N ALA A 45 12.46 25.55 17.40
CA ALA A 45 12.60 27.01 17.49
C ALA A 45 11.54 27.78 16.67
N GLN A 46 10.99 27.17 15.62
CA GLN A 46 9.88 27.73 14.83
C GLN A 46 8.49 27.40 15.41
N GLY A 47 8.45 26.73 16.57
CA GLY A 47 7.23 26.36 17.26
C GLY A 47 6.49 25.15 16.67
N HIS A 48 7.18 24.32 15.88
CA HIS A 48 6.62 23.04 15.46
C HIS A 48 6.67 22.01 16.61
N GLN A 49 5.83 20.98 16.51
CA GLN A 49 5.72 19.92 17.52
C GLN A 49 6.15 18.56 16.94
N SER A 50 6.96 17.82 17.70
CA SER A 50 7.30 16.44 17.36
C SER A 50 6.17 15.50 17.76
N ILE A 51 5.66 14.71 16.82
CA ILE A 51 4.61 13.71 17.06
C ILE A 51 4.91 12.40 16.34
N THR A 52 4.25 11.32 16.78
CA THR A 52 4.08 10.12 15.94
C THR A 52 2.99 10.39 14.91
N ILE A 53 3.38 10.70 13.67
CA ILE A 53 2.52 11.28 12.62
C ILE A 53 1.22 10.49 12.39
N ASN A 54 1.29 9.16 12.38
CA ASN A 54 0.13 8.31 12.10
C ASN A 54 -0.79 8.08 13.31
N ASN A 55 -0.35 8.37 14.54
CA ASN A 55 -1.21 8.36 15.72
C ASN A 55 -2.15 9.58 15.75
N GLN A 56 -1.73 10.69 15.14
CA GLN A 56 -2.50 11.93 15.03
C GLN A 56 -2.68 12.31 13.55
N ARG A 57 -3.27 11.43 12.75
CA ARG A 57 -3.32 11.55 11.28
C ARG A 57 -3.89 12.87 10.76
N ASN A 58 -4.80 13.51 11.50
CA ASN A 58 -5.41 14.79 11.11
C ASN A 58 -4.61 16.01 11.57
N SER A 59 -3.65 15.84 12.49
CA SER A 59 -2.71 16.89 12.88
C SER A 59 -1.58 16.95 11.85
N LYS A 60 -1.57 18.04 11.07
CA LYS A 60 -0.63 18.25 9.96
C LYS A 60 -0.06 19.66 9.90
N ASP A 61 -0.64 20.60 10.62
CA ASP A 61 -0.10 21.95 10.74
C ASP A 61 1.00 21.98 11.80
N LYS A 62 2.14 22.60 11.48
CA LYS A 62 3.28 22.78 12.40
C LYS A 62 3.69 21.52 13.17
N ILE A 63 3.72 20.37 12.52
CA ILE A 63 4.20 19.11 13.09
C ILE A 63 5.38 18.55 12.31
N TYR A 64 6.21 17.78 13.01
CA TYR A 64 7.22 16.91 12.40
C TYR A 64 7.29 15.59 13.18
N GLY A 65 8.00 14.62 12.64
CA GLY A 65 8.15 13.31 13.27
C GLY A 65 9.06 12.43 12.42
N TYR A 66 9.39 11.25 12.93
CA TYR A 66 10.11 10.27 12.13
C TYR A 66 9.25 9.80 10.95
N SER A 67 9.91 9.47 9.84
CA SER A 67 9.24 8.88 8.69
C SER A 67 8.55 7.58 9.08
N ALA A 68 7.28 7.45 8.71
CA ALA A 68 6.49 6.26 8.94
C ALA A 68 6.53 5.34 7.72
N PHE A 69 6.60 4.04 7.98
CA PHE A 69 6.66 2.98 6.99
C PHE A 69 5.60 1.92 7.31
N SER A 70 5.27 1.09 6.30
CA SER A 70 4.40 -0.08 6.44
C SER A 70 5.19 -1.40 6.41
N GLY A 71 6.48 -1.33 6.78
CA GLY A 71 7.33 -2.50 6.96
C GLY A 71 7.03 -3.22 8.26
N GLN A 72 7.22 -4.53 8.29
CA GLN A 72 7.04 -5.36 9.47
C GLN A 72 8.31 -6.18 9.69
N ARG A 73 8.77 -6.30 10.94
CA ARG A 73 9.94 -7.11 11.32
C ARG A 73 11.20 -6.78 10.49
N GLY A 74 11.43 -5.49 10.18
CA GLY A 74 12.60 -5.04 9.43
C GLY A 74 12.59 -5.32 7.92
N ILE A 75 11.49 -5.83 7.35
CA ILE A 75 11.40 -6.09 5.90
C ILE A 75 10.34 -5.23 5.22
N ARG A 76 10.50 -5.04 3.90
CA ARG A 76 9.44 -4.46 3.06
C ARG A 76 8.24 -5.41 3.04
N THR A 77 7.10 -4.95 3.55
CA THR A 77 5.88 -5.75 3.61
C THR A 77 4.85 -5.27 2.58
N GLY A 78 4.13 -4.19 2.89
CA GLY A 78 3.10 -3.63 2.01
C GLY A 78 2.07 -4.66 1.51
N PRO A 79 1.36 -4.37 0.40
CA PRO A 79 0.36 -5.28 -0.16
C PRO A 79 0.92 -6.66 -0.56
N MET A 80 2.20 -6.72 -0.92
CA MET A 80 2.89 -7.95 -1.33
C MET A 80 3.03 -8.95 -0.17
N GLY A 81 3.38 -8.46 1.02
CA GLY A 81 3.49 -9.27 2.24
C GLY A 81 2.17 -9.47 3.00
N THR A 82 1.06 -8.89 2.52
CA THR A 82 -0.25 -8.97 3.20
C THR A 82 -1.34 -9.44 2.25
N CYS A 83 -1.98 -8.51 1.51
CA CYS A 83 -3.10 -8.81 0.62
C CYS A 83 -2.80 -9.92 -0.38
N LEU A 84 -1.60 -9.91 -0.99
CA LEU A 84 -1.23 -10.95 -1.95
C LEU A 84 -1.00 -12.31 -1.29
N GLN A 85 -0.38 -12.37 -0.10
CA GLN A 85 -0.20 -13.62 0.64
C GLN A 85 -1.56 -14.26 1.00
N ILE A 86 -2.52 -13.44 1.42
CA ILE A 86 -3.90 -13.89 1.71
C ILE A 86 -4.61 -14.36 0.43
N ALA A 87 -4.37 -13.72 -0.71
CA ALA A 87 -4.96 -14.13 -1.98
C ALA A 87 -4.37 -15.45 -2.49
N PHE A 88 -3.05 -15.64 -2.38
CA PHE A 88 -2.33 -16.80 -2.93
C PHE A 88 -2.79 -18.16 -2.39
N VAL A 89 -3.33 -18.22 -1.18
CA VAL A 89 -3.80 -19.48 -0.59
C VAL A 89 -5.20 -19.87 -1.05
N ARG A 90 -5.89 -19.03 -1.82
CA ARG A 90 -7.26 -19.27 -2.25
C ARG A 90 -7.29 -20.07 -3.56
N PRO A 91 -8.13 -21.12 -3.68
CA PRO A 91 -8.22 -21.92 -4.89
C PRO A 91 -8.82 -21.16 -6.09
N ASN A 92 -9.50 -20.04 -5.83
CA ASN A 92 -10.10 -19.18 -6.85
C ASN A 92 -9.24 -17.95 -7.19
N PHE A 93 -7.94 -17.98 -6.86
CA PHE A 93 -7.00 -16.91 -7.19
C PHE A 93 -5.86 -17.43 -8.06
N GLU A 94 -5.56 -16.70 -9.12
CA GLU A 94 -4.44 -16.98 -10.02
C GLU A 94 -3.64 -15.70 -10.28
N LEU A 95 -2.31 -15.79 -10.30
CA LEU A 95 -1.41 -14.69 -10.64
C LEU A 95 -0.60 -15.02 -11.89
N LEU A 96 -0.86 -14.27 -12.96
CA LEU A 96 -0.11 -14.35 -14.21
C LEU A 96 0.95 -13.25 -14.26
N THR A 97 2.19 -13.60 -13.93
CA THR A 97 3.33 -12.69 -14.11
C THR A 97 3.77 -12.67 -15.58
N TYR A 98 4.60 -11.68 -15.96
CA TYR A 98 5.12 -11.52 -17.33
C TYR A 98 4.04 -11.43 -18.43
N THR A 99 2.82 -11.08 -18.05
CA THR A 99 1.65 -11.03 -18.93
C THR A 99 1.12 -9.60 -18.96
N LYS A 100 1.22 -8.94 -20.11
CA LYS A 100 0.73 -7.58 -20.33
C LYS A 100 -0.67 -7.64 -20.93
N VAL A 101 -1.63 -6.99 -20.28
CA VAL A 101 -2.95 -6.74 -20.88
C VAL A 101 -2.81 -5.72 -22.00
N LEU A 102 -3.30 -6.07 -23.19
CA LEU A 102 -3.26 -5.24 -24.39
C LEU A 102 -4.56 -4.46 -24.58
N ALA A 103 -5.70 -5.10 -24.36
CA ALA A 103 -7.03 -4.49 -24.50
C ALA A 103 -8.09 -5.31 -23.75
N VAL A 104 -9.23 -4.70 -23.49
CA VAL A 104 -10.44 -5.44 -23.09
C VAL A 104 -11.17 -5.95 -24.33
N ALA A 105 -11.68 -7.17 -24.28
CA ALA A 105 -12.69 -7.66 -25.21
C ALA A 105 -14.08 -7.32 -24.67
N ARG A 106 -14.97 -6.86 -25.54
CA ARG A 106 -16.30 -6.37 -25.14
C ARG A 106 -17.34 -6.57 -26.23
N ASN A 107 -18.60 -6.68 -25.81
CA ASN A 107 -19.77 -6.56 -26.65
C ASN A 107 -20.53 -5.28 -26.27
N GLY A 108 -20.46 -4.25 -27.11
CA GLY A 108 -21.00 -2.93 -26.79
C GLY A 108 -20.34 -2.34 -25.53
N SER A 109 -21.14 -2.13 -24.50
CA SER A 109 -20.73 -1.62 -23.17
C SER A 109 -20.30 -2.72 -22.18
N THR A 110 -20.44 -4.00 -22.53
CA THR A 110 -20.15 -5.12 -21.62
C THR A 110 -18.77 -5.70 -21.90
N VAL A 111 -17.86 -5.64 -20.93
CA VAL A 111 -16.56 -6.31 -20.98
C VAL A 111 -16.76 -7.81 -20.75
N THR A 112 -16.16 -8.65 -21.60
CA THR A 112 -16.30 -10.12 -21.53
C THR A 112 -14.99 -10.83 -21.19
N SER A 113 -13.84 -10.26 -21.58
CA SER A 113 -12.52 -10.85 -21.38
C SER A 113 -11.40 -9.81 -21.61
N VAL A 114 -10.15 -10.22 -21.47
CA VAL A 114 -8.98 -9.38 -21.74
C VAL A 114 -8.04 -10.06 -22.75
N TYR A 115 -7.54 -9.29 -23.71
CA TYR A 115 -6.45 -9.69 -24.60
C TYR A 115 -5.13 -9.43 -23.92
N THR A 116 -4.22 -10.40 -23.98
CA THR A 116 -2.87 -10.31 -23.44
C THR A 116 -1.83 -10.61 -24.51
N ASN A 117 -0.58 -10.25 -24.25
CA ASN A 117 0.54 -10.64 -25.11
C ASN A 117 1.03 -12.08 -24.86
N ASN A 118 0.46 -12.79 -23.89
CA ASN A 118 0.88 -14.15 -23.54
C ASN A 118 -0.06 -15.15 -24.20
N THR A 119 0.30 -15.62 -25.40
CA THR A 119 -0.52 -16.54 -26.19
C THR A 119 -0.66 -17.93 -25.57
N ALA A 120 0.19 -18.28 -24.59
CA ALA A 120 0.12 -19.55 -23.88
C ALA A 120 -1.00 -19.61 -22.83
N VAL A 121 -1.63 -18.47 -22.50
CA VAL A 121 -2.69 -18.40 -21.48
C VAL A 121 -4.04 -18.10 -22.11
N GLY A 122 -5.08 -18.81 -21.68
CA GLY A 122 -6.43 -18.70 -22.23
C GLY A 122 -6.50 -19.19 -23.69
N SER A 123 -7.39 -18.60 -24.47
CA SER A 123 -7.52 -18.91 -25.90
C SER A 123 -6.66 -17.96 -26.73
N ASN A 124 -5.41 -18.36 -27.00
CA ASN A 124 -4.41 -17.56 -27.74
C ASN A 124 -4.23 -16.14 -27.16
N GLY A 125 -4.08 -16.03 -25.84
CA GLY A 125 -3.92 -14.76 -25.14
C GLY A 125 -5.23 -14.06 -24.75
N LEU A 126 -6.39 -14.62 -25.11
CA LEU A 126 -7.69 -14.18 -24.61
C LEU A 126 -8.00 -14.86 -23.27
N VAL A 127 -7.94 -14.10 -22.18
CA VAL A 127 -8.25 -14.58 -20.82
C VAL A 127 -9.66 -14.16 -20.45
N MET A 128 -10.52 -15.14 -20.22
CA MET A 128 -11.90 -14.92 -19.79
C MET A 128 -11.90 -14.35 -18.37
N ALA A 129 -12.81 -13.41 -18.09
CA ALA A 129 -13.12 -13.09 -16.70
C ALA A 129 -13.69 -14.36 -16.07
N LEU A 130 -13.01 -14.91 -15.06
CA LEU A 130 -13.51 -16.03 -14.28
C LEU A 130 -14.87 -15.64 -13.67
N SER A 131 -15.91 -16.44 -13.89
CA SER A 131 -17.21 -16.32 -13.23
C SER A 131 -17.17 -16.90 -11.82
#